data_AF-A0A059EDJ1-F1
#
_entry.id   AF-A0A059EDJ1-F1
#
_cell.length_a   1.000
_cell.length_b   1.000
_cell.length_c   1.000
_cell.angle_alpha   90.00
_cell.angle_beta   90.00
_cell.angle_gamma   90.00
#
_symmetry.space_group_name_H-M   'P 1'
#
loop_
_entity.id
_entity.type
_entity.pdbx_description
1 polymer ?
#
loop_
_entity_poly.entity_id
_entity_poly.type
_entity_poly.pdbx_seq_one_letter_code
_entity_poly.pdbx_strand_id
1 'polypeptide(L)'
;MNAFAHALTQPATLFLVVIAFFLGFLVRGIGLNSLSPPLMTETQIEEALSKVTKAKWAEIDRATDDRKKILAIKLLREQTGLGLKASKEAVEARMQSRHRMRG
;
A
#
# COMPACT_ATOMS: atom_id res chain seq x y z
N MET A 1 -17.41 -17.74 38.05
CA MET A 1 -16.73 -17.56 36.76
C MET A 1 -16.80 -16.11 36.25
N ASN A 2 -16.48 -15.10 37.08
CA ASN A 2 -16.64 -13.67 36.71
C ASN A 2 -15.36 -12.82 36.89
N ALA A 3 -14.24 -13.40 37.36
CA ALA A 3 -13.02 -12.64 37.64
C ALA A 3 -12.35 -12.10 36.36
N PHE A 4 -12.36 -12.89 35.29
CA PHE A 4 -11.85 -12.48 33.97
C PHE A 4 -12.68 -11.36 33.35
N ALA A 5 -14.00 -11.38 33.51
CA ALA A 5 -14.88 -10.32 33.01
C ALA A 5 -14.59 -8.98 33.71
N HIS A 6 -14.34 -8.99 35.02
CA HIS A 6 -13.92 -7.79 35.73
C HIS A 6 -12.53 -7.31 35.31
N ALA A 7 -11.59 -8.21 35.04
CA ALA A 7 -10.25 -7.85 34.58
C ALA A 7 -10.25 -7.19 33.18
N LEU A 8 -11.19 -7.51 32.30
CA LEU A 8 -11.33 -6.89 30.98
C LEU A 8 -11.97 -5.49 31.00
N THR A 9 -12.66 -5.14 32.08
CA THR A 9 -13.31 -3.83 32.27
C THR A 9 -12.48 -2.89 33.15
N GLN A 10 -11.31 -3.33 33.64
CA GLN A 10 -10.41 -2.45 34.38
C GLN A 10 -9.83 -1.39 33.43
N PRO A 11 -9.82 -0.11 33.84
CA PRO A 11 -9.26 0.94 33.00
C PRO A 11 -7.77 0.67 32.69
N ALA A 12 -7.04 0.10 33.65
CA ALA A 12 -5.63 -0.26 33.48
C ALA A 12 -5.38 -1.30 32.38
N THR A 13 -6.24 -2.31 32.25
CA THR A 13 -6.08 -3.34 31.21
C THR A 13 -6.48 -2.82 29.84
N LEU A 14 -7.48 -1.94 29.75
CA LEU A 14 -7.80 -1.20 28.52
C LEU A 14 -6.61 -0.36 28.05
N PHE A 15 -5.95 0.38 28.94
CA PHE A 15 -4.74 1.14 28.59
C PHE A 15 -3.62 0.22 28.10
N LEU A 16 -3.38 -0.91 28.76
CA LEU A 16 -2.36 -1.87 28.33
C LEU A 16 -2.67 -2.49 26.96
N VAL A 17 -3.92 -2.83 26.68
CA VAL A 17 -4.33 -3.36 25.37
C VAL A 17 -4.18 -2.29 24.29
N VAL A 18 -4.57 -1.05 24.57
CA VAL A 18 -4.39 0.08 23.66
C VAL A 18 -2.91 0.33 23.40
N ILE A 19 -2.07 0.36 24.43
CA ILE A 19 -0.61 0.51 24.31
C ILE A 19 -0.02 -0.65 23.52
N ALA A 20 -0.39 -1.90 23.81
CA ALA A 20 0.09 -3.07 23.08
C ALA A 20 -0.33 -3.03 21.61
N PHE A 21 -1.55 -2.56 21.31
CA PHE A 21 -2.03 -2.34 19.95
C PHE A 21 -1.21 -1.25 19.24
N PHE A 22 -0.99 -0.10 19.87
CA PHE A 22 -0.19 1.00 19.32
C PHE A 22 1.28 0.61 19.17
N LEU A 23 1.85 -0.15 20.10
CA LEU A 23 3.21 -0.64 20.06
C LEU A 23 3.38 -1.66 18.93
N GLY A 24 2.42 -2.57 18.76
CA GLY A 24 2.35 -3.47 17.60
C GLY A 24 2.21 -2.71 16.28
N PHE A 25 1.41 -1.64 16.26
CA PHE A 25 1.25 -0.75 15.10
C PHE A 25 2.53 0.02 14.78
N LEU A 26 3.31 0.39 15.79
CA LEU A 26 4.62 1.05 15.63
C LEU A 26 5.66 0.10 15.01
N VAL A 27 5.72 -1.15 15.47
CA VAL A 27 6.64 -2.18 14.94
C VAL A 27 6.25 -2.64 13.53
N ARG A 28 4.95 -2.68 13.22
CA ARG A 28 4.43 -3.00 11.87
C ARG A 28 4.71 -1.88 10.85
N GLY A 29 5.12 -0.70 11.32
CA GLY A 29 5.33 0.48 10.51
C GLY A 29 4.00 1.11 10.13
N ILE A 30 3.61 2.18 10.83
CA ILE A 30 2.64 3.13 10.30
C ILE A 30 3.30 3.70 9.06
N GLY A 31 2.68 3.55 7.89
CA GLY A 31 3.14 4.13 6.63
C GLY A 31 3.05 5.67 6.60
N LEU A 32 3.48 6.34 7.66
CA LEU A 32 3.70 7.77 7.74
C LEU A 32 5.07 8.08 7.14
N ASN A 33 5.26 7.81 5.85
CA ASN A 33 6.14 8.66 5.04
C ASN A 33 5.42 10.01 4.82
N SER A 34 5.15 10.70 5.93
CA SER A 34 4.43 11.97 6.04
C SER A 34 5.33 13.05 6.66
N LEU A 35 6.63 12.97 6.38
CA LEU A 35 7.51 14.12 6.38
C LEU A 35 7.92 14.30 4.93
N SER A 36 7.19 15.15 4.22
CA SER A 36 7.47 15.49 2.83
C SER A 36 8.90 16.03 2.66
N PRO A 37 9.70 15.48 1.74
CA PRO A 37 10.33 16.26 0.68
C PRO A 37 9.32 16.37 -0.48
N PRO A 38 9.54 17.25 -1.47
CA PRO A 38 8.55 17.50 -2.51
C PRO A 38 8.19 16.19 -3.20
N LEU A 39 6.97 16.14 -3.74
CA LEU A 39 6.56 15.25 -4.84
C LEU A 39 7.82 14.63 -5.48
N MET A 40 8.05 13.31 -5.37
CA MET A 40 8.99 12.65 -6.28
C MET A 40 8.64 13.24 -7.64
N THR A 41 9.56 14.04 -8.20
CA THR A 41 9.24 14.87 -9.35
C THR A 41 8.67 13.94 -10.41
N GLU A 42 7.65 14.37 -11.14
CA GLU A 42 6.98 13.53 -12.15
C GLU A 42 8.00 12.79 -13.04
N THR A 43 9.14 13.45 -13.29
CA THR A 43 10.33 12.90 -13.93
C THR A 43 10.95 11.65 -13.27
N GLN A 44 11.07 11.59 -11.95
CA GLN A 44 11.60 10.42 -11.22
C GLN A 44 10.61 9.25 -11.25
N ILE A 45 9.32 9.54 -11.23
CA ILE A 45 8.28 8.50 -11.37
C ILE A 45 8.35 7.93 -12.79
N GLU A 46 8.36 8.78 -13.81
CA GLU A 46 8.52 8.37 -15.21
C GLU A 46 9.81 7.58 -15.44
N GLU A 47 10.94 8.01 -14.87
CA GLU A 47 12.20 7.26 -14.95
C GLU A 47 12.06 5.87 -14.31
N ALA A 48 11.48 5.78 -13.12
CA ALA A 48 11.26 4.51 -12.44
C ALA A 48 10.29 3.60 -13.23
N LEU A 49 9.24 4.16 -13.81
CA LEU A 49 8.29 3.44 -14.67
C LEU A 49 8.92 2.99 -15.99
N SER A 50 9.83 3.79 -16.57
CA SER A 50 10.55 3.46 -17.79
C SER A 50 11.49 2.25 -17.62
N LYS A 51 11.99 2.03 -16.40
CA LYS A 51 12.79 0.85 -16.02
C LYS A 51 11.95 -0.44 -15.98
N VAL A 52 10.62 -0.33 -15.92
CA VAL A 52 9.73 -1.51 -15.89
C VAL A 52 9.61 -2.10 -17.28
N THR A 53 10.03 -3.35 -17.41
CA THR A 53 9.98 -4.07 -18.68
C THR A 53 8.54 -4.31 -19.15
N LYS A 54 8.34 -4.42 -20.48
CA LYS A 54 7.04 -4.74 -21.08
C LYS A 54 6.45 -6.06 -20.55
N ALA A 55 7.31 -7.05 -20.26
CA ALA A 55 6.90 -8.32 -19.68
C ALA A 55 6.29 -8.13 -18.28
N LYS A 56 6.88 -7.27 -17.46
CA LYS A 56 6.38 -7.00 -16.11
C LYS A 56 5.08 -6.21 -16.13
N TRP A 57 4.94 -5.28 -17.07
CA TRP A 57 3.67 -4.61 -17.33
C TRP A 57 2.56 -5.59 -17.73
N ALA A 58 2.86 -6.62 -18.51
CA ALA A 58 1.88 -7.66 -18.84
C ALA A 58 1.46 -8.49 -17.60
N GLU A 59 2.37 -8.72 -16.66
CA GLU A 59 2.05 -9.37 -15.38
C GLU A 59 1.15 -8.51 -14.50
N ILE A 60 1.45 -7.20 -14.41
CA ILE A 60 0.62 -6.20 -13.72
C ILE A 60 -0.78 -6.14 -14.36
N ASP A 61 -0.86 -6.16 -15.68
CA ASP A 61 -2.13 -6.16 -16.42
C ASP A 61 -2.95 -7.42 -16.13
N ARG A 62 -2.32 -8.60 -16.12
CA ARG A 62 -2.98 -9.86 -15.72
C ARG A 62 -3.52 -9.80 -14.30
N ALA A 63 -2.72 -9.32 -13.34
CA ALA A 63 -3.15 -9.15 -11.96
C ALA A 63 -4.33 -8.16 -11.83
N THR A 64 -4.38 -7.16 -12.71
CA THR A 64 -5.45 -6.17 -12.75
C THR A 64 -6.74 -6.77 -13.34
N ASP A 65 -6.64 -7.51 -14.45
CA ASP A 65 -7.76 -8.21 -15.09
C ASP A 65 -8.38 -9.25 -14.12
N ASP A 66 -7.55 -9.92 -13.32
CA ASP A 66 -7.93 -10.84 -12.23
C ASP A 66 -8.61 -10.13 -11.03
N ARG A 67 -8.83 -8.81 -11.09
CA ARG A 67 -9.35 -7.97 -9.98
C ARG A 67 -8.43 -7.93 -8.74
N LYS A 68 -7.17 -8.37 -8.86
CA LYS A 68 -6.16 -8.39 -7.78
C LYS A 68 -5.32 -7.11 -7.78
N LYS A 69 -5.98 -5.96 -7.64
CA LYS A 69 -5.32 -4.62 -7.70
C LYS A 69 -4.18 -4.45 -6.67
N ILE A 70 -4.32 -5.03 -5.48
CA ILE A 70 -3.26 -4.97 -4.46
C ILE A 70 -2.00 -5.69 -4.92
N LEU A 71 -2.15 -6.83 -5.61
CA LEU A 71 -1.03 -7.58 -6.16
C LEU A 71 -0.36 -6.82 -7.30
N ALA A 72 -1.14 -6.18 -8.19
CA ALA A 72 -0.61 -5.31 -9.23
C ALA A 72 0.25 -4.14 -8.65
N ILE A 73 -0.24 -3.48 -7.59
CA ILE A 73 0.50 -2.42 -6.90
C ILE A 73 1.78 -2.98 -6.26
N LYS A 74 1.71 -4.17 -5.65
CA LYS A 74 2.89 -4.82 -5.05
C LYS A 74 3.96 -5.13 -6.10
N LEU A 75 3.56 -5.73 -7.23
CA LEU A 75 4.47 -6.04 -8.34
C LEU A 75 5.16 -4.80 -8.88
N LEU A 76 4.44 -3.68 -9.02
CA LEU A 76 5.02 -2.42 -9.48
C LEU A 76 6.01 -1.85 -8.45
N ARG A 77 5.66 -1.89 -7.17
CA ARG A 77 6.53 -1.42 -6.07
C ARG A 77 7.83 -2.18 -5.96
N GLU A 78 7.79 -3.51 -6.06
CA GLU A 78 8.97 -4.35 -5.95
C GLU A 78 9.98 -4.10 -7.07
N GLN A 79 9.51 -3.60 -8.22
CA GLN A 79 10.35 -3.38 -9.40
C GLN A 79 10.89 -1.95 -9.47
N THR A 80 10.11 -0.99 -9.00
CA THR A 80 10.43 0.44 -9.14
C THR A 80 10.92 1.08 -7.85
N GLY A 81 10.68 0.45 -6.70
CA GLY A 81 10.91 1.04 -5.38
C GLY A 81 9.97 2.19 -5.05
N LEU A 82 8.93 2.44 -5.87
CA LEU A 82 8.03 3.56 -5.69
C LEU A 82 7.23 3.47 -4.38
N GLY A 83 6.88 4.63 -3.85
CA GLY A 83 5.95 4.76 -2.73
C GLY A 83 4.58 4.18 -3.06
N LEU A 84 3.79 3.88 -2.02
CA LEU A 84 2.45 3.30 -2.17
C LEU A 84 1.52 4.18 -3.02
N LYS A 85 1.60 5.51 -2.85
CA LYS A 85 0.81 6.49 -3.61
C LYS A 85 1.14 6.43 -5.11
N ALA A 86 2.41 6.64 -5.47
CA ALA A 86 2.84 6.65 -6.87
C ALA A 86 2.55 5.33 -7.59
N SER A 87 2.73 4.20 -6.89
CA SER A 87 2.45 2.89 -7.46
C SER A 87 0.96 2.64 -7.67
N LYS A 88 0.11 3.10 -6.75
CA LYS A 88 -1.33 3.04 -6.91
C LYS A 88 -1.77 3.87 -8.13
N GLU A 89 -1.28 5.10 -8.21
CA GLU A 89 -1.62 6.06 -9.27
C GLU A 89 -1.21 5.55 -10.65
N ALA A 90 0.01 5.02 -10.80
CA ALA A 90 0.47 4.42 -12.05
C ALA A 90 -0.39 3.21 -12.48
N VAL A 91 -0.76 2.33 -11.55
CA VAL A 91 -1.66 1.20 -11.84
C VAL A 91 -3.05 1.70 -12.23
N GLU A 92 -3.61 2.69 -11.53
CA GLU A 92 -4.91 3.28 -11.82
C GLU A 92 -4.96 3.99 -13.19
N ALA A 93 -3.94 4.79 -13.51
CA ALA A 93 -3.82 5.46 -14.81
C ALA A 93 -3.77 4.44 -15.96
N ARG A 94 -3.07 3.32 -15.74
CA ARG A 94 -3.00 2.22 -16.70
C ARG A 94 -4.35 1.52 -16.86
N MET A 95 -5.04 1.23 -15.75
CA MET A 95 -6.40 0.68 -15.75
C MET A 95 -7.37 1.57 -16.52
N GLN A 96 -7.34 2.88 -16.26
CA GLN A 96 -8.24 3.84 -16.88
C GLN A 96 -7.99 3.97 -18.39
N SER A 97 -6.73 4.05 -18.79
CA SER A 97 -6.33 4.07 -20.20
C SER A 97 -6.80 2.82 -20.93
N ARG A 98 -6.69 1.65 -20.28
CA ARG A 98 -7.14 0.36 -20.82
C ARG A 98 -8.66 0.26 -20.90
N HIS A 99 -9.37 0.74 -19.88
CA HIS A 99 -10.84 0.75 -19.87
C HIS A 99 -11.38 1.61 -21.01
N ARG A 100 -10.77 2.77 -21.28
CA ARG A 100 -11.15 3.63 -22.42
C ARG A 100 -10.97 2.94 -23.78
N MET A 101 -10.00 2.04 -23.92
CA MET A 101 -9.75 1.29 -25.16
C MET A 101 -10.64 0.05 -25.35
N ARG A 102 -11.35 -0.41 -24.30
CA ARG A 102 -12.20 -1.62 -24.34
C ARG A 102 -13.71 -1.30 -24.34
N GLY A 103 -14.07 -0.04 -24.16
CA GLY A 103 -15.44 0.46 -24.22
C GLY A 103 -15.83 0.97 -25.61
#